data_AF-A0AAW6LQ14-F1
#
_entry.id   AF-A0AAW6LQ14-F1
#
_cell.length_a   1.000
_cell.length_b   1.000
_cell.length_c   1.000
_cell.angle_alpha   90.00
_cell.angle_beta   90.00
_cell.angle_gamma   90.00
#
_symmetry.space_group_name_H-M   'P 1'
#
loop_
_entity.id
_entity.type
_entity.pdbx_description
1 polymer ?
#
loop_
_entity_poly.entity_id
_entity_poly.type
_entity_poly.pdbx_seq_one_letter_code
_entity_poly.pdbx_strand_id
1 'polypeptide(L)'
;MSTRIKVIAVGMLAMLATMLGMGTASAHSAVVGSNPENGASIQVAPDTVSVTFNEALQAQFAALTVTGPDGNLWTKSDPSVEGPTVSADLGDLGPTGVYTIAYRVTSADGHPVNGTLTFTLTEAGSGTPGAAAASSTGESESGSMPVWIFIVAGVVVFGGALFFVLRKPKSS
;
A
#
# COMPACT_ATOMS: atom_id res chain seq x y z
N MET A 1 4.78 -15.80 50.27
CA MET A 1 4.95 -15.09 48.98
C MET A 1 3.70 -14.25 48.76
N SER A 2 3.83 -12.94 48.98
CA SER A 2 2.71 -12.06 49.32
C SER A 2 1.71 -11.89 48.18
N THR A 3 0.43 -11.80 48.51
CA THR A 3 -0.71 -11.55 47.61
C THR A 3 -0.44 -10.40 46.63
N ARG A 4 0.40 -9.44 47.01
CA ARG A 4 0.87 -8.31 46.18
C ARG A 4 1.62 -8.76 44.92
N ILE A 5 2.46 -9.79 45.00
CA ILE A 5 3.21 -10.33 43.86
C ILE A 5 2.27 -10.98 42.85
N LYS A 6 1.24 -11.68 43.32
CA LYS A 6 0.22 -12.31 42.46
C LYS A 6 -0.64 -11.27 41.73
N VAL A 7 -1.04 -10.19 42.42
CA VAL A 7 -1.81 -9.10 41.81
C VAL A 7 -1.00 -8.38 40.72
N ILE A 8 0.28 -8.12 40.96
CA ILE A 8 1.17 -7.50 39.97
C ILE A 8 1.36 -8.41 38.76
N ALA A 9 1.59 -9.71 38.97
CA ALA A 9 1.78 -10.67 37.87
C ALA A 9 0.53 -10.83 37.00
N VAL A 10 -0.66 -10.87 37.60
CA VAL A 10 -1.93 -10.94 36.85
C VAL A 10 -2.18 -9.63 36.08
N GLY A 11 -1.87 -8.48 36.68
CA GLY A 11 -1.96 -7.19 36.00
C GLY A 11 -1.03 -7.10 34.78
N MET A 12 0.21 -7.56 34.90
CA MET A 12 1.16 -7.60 33.79
C MET A 12 0.74 -8.56 32.68
N LEU A 13 0.22 -9.75 33.04
CA LEU A 13 -0.25 -10.72 32.06
C LEU A 13 -1.47 -10.20 31.28
N ALA A 14 -2.39 -9.52 31.97
CA ALA A 14 -3.54 -8.88 31.33
C ALA A 14 -3.12 -7.75 30.38
N MET A 15 -2.13 -6.94 30.77
CA MET A 15 -1.59 -5.86 29.92
C MET A 15 -0.82 -6.40 28.71
N LEU A 16 -0.07 -7.50 28.86
CA LEU A 16 0.63 -8.15 27.75
C LEU A 16 -0.36 -8.80 26.77
N ALA A 17 -1.45 -9.39 27.28
CA ALA A 17 -2.51 -9.97 26.46
C ALA A 17 -3.26 -8.93 25.62
N THR A 18 -3.47 -7.71 26.14
CA THR A 18 -4.12 -6.64 25.36
C THR A 18 -3.22 -6.04 24.28
N MET A 19 -1.90 -6.02 24.48
CA MET A 19 -0.94 -5.54 23.47
C MET A 19 -0.79 -6.51 22.29
N LEU A 20 -0.99 -7.81 22.50
CA LEU A 20 -0.94 -8.82 21.44
C LEU A 20 -2.17 -8.79 20.51
N GLY A 21 -3.24 -8.08 20.89
CA GLY A 21 -4.48 -7.96 20.14
C GLY A 21 -4.62 -6.68 19.31
N MET A 22 -3.62 -5.79 19.32
CA MET A 22 -3.67 -4.56 18.54
C MET A 22 -3.27 -4.89 17.09
N GLY A 23 -4.25 -5.27 16.29
CA GLY A 23 -4.07 -5.47 14.85
C GLY A 23 -3.50 -4.20 14.21
N THR A 24 -2.67 -4.35 13.18
CA THR A 24 -2.22 -3.24 12.36
C THR A 24 -3.45 -2.65 11.67
N ALA A 25 -3.92 -1.48 12.10
CA ALA A 25 -4.92 -0.74 11.36
C ALA A 25 -4.31 -0.43 9.98
N SER A 26 -4.84 -1.02 8.92
CA SER A 26 -4.44 -0.71 7.54
C SER A 26 -5.00 0.67 7.20
N ALA A 27 -4.27 1.72 7.56
CA ALA A 27 -4.61 3.11 7.26
C ALA A 27 -4.14 3.55 5.86
N HIS A 28 -3.64 2.63 5.04
CA HIS A 28 -3.15 2.98 3.71
C HIS A 28 -4.31 3.22 2.75
N SER A 29 -4.16 4.24 1.89
CA SER A 29 -4.98 4.46 0.70
C SER A 29 -5.25 3.17 -0.05
N ALA A 30 -6.52 2.83 -0.18
CA ALA A 30 -6.99 1.61 -0.83
C ALA A 30 -7.76 1.97 -2.10
N VAL A 31 -7.53 1.18 -3.16
CA VAL A 31 -8.33 1.26 -4.39
C VAL A 31 -9.76 0.83 -4.06
N VAL A 32 -10.73 1.67 -4.41
CA VAL A 32 -12.17 1.40 -4.25
C VAL A 32 -12.90 1.24 -5.58
N GLY A 33 -12.26 1.58 -6.69
CA GLY A 33 -12.83 1.38 -8.02
C GLY A 33 -11.84 1.72 -9.14
N SER A 34 -12.15 1.25 -10.35
CA SER A 34 -11.42 1.59 -11.57
C SER A 34 -12.35 1.55 -12.79
N ASN A 35 -11.96 2.28 -13.83
CA ASN A 35 -12.55 2.16 -15.16
C ASN A 35 -11.42 1.95 -16.19
N PRO A 36 -11.38 0.82 -16.93
CA PRO A 36 -12.23 -0.37 -16.76
C PRO A 36 -12.13 -0.99 -15.35
N GLU A 37 -13.16 -1.74 -14.95
CA GLU A 37 -13.15 -2.46 -13.66
C GLU A 37 -12.02 -3.51 -13.66
N ASN A 38 -11.38 -3.70 -12.52
CA ASN A 38 -10.31 -4.69 -12.39
C ASN A 38 -10.83 -6.11 -12.69
N GLY A 39 -10.22 -6.78 -13.65
CA GLY A 39 -10.59 -8.10 -14.16
C GLY A 39 -11.68 -8.07 -15.23
N ALA A 40 -12.17 -6.89 -15.64
CA ALA A 40 -13.23 -6.79 -16.65
C ALA A 40 -12.80 -7.33 -18.01
N SER A 41 -13.75 -7.88 -18.76
CA SER A 41 -13.60 -8.19 -20.18
C SER A 41 -14.44 -7.21 -21.00
N ILE A 42 -13.79 -6.44 -21.86
CA ILE A 42 -14.42 -5.36 -22.64
C ILE A 42 -14.19 -5.57 -24.14
N GLN A 43 -15.17 -5.17 -24.95
CA GLN A 43 -15.04 -5.17 -26.41
C GLN A 43 -14.49 -3.83 -26.93
N VAL A 44 -14.83 -2.74 -26.25
CA VAL A 44 -14.46 -1.37 -26.64
C VAL A 44 -13.76 -0.71 -25.45
N ALA A 45 -12.64 -0.05 -25.74
CA ALA A 45 -11.88 0.69 -24.75
C ALA A 45 -12.61 2.01 -24.38
N PRO A 46 -12.55 2.45 -23.11
CA PRO A 46 -12.98 3.80 -22.76
C PRO A 46 -11.97 4.83 -23.28
N ASP A 47 -12.41 6.07 -23.45
CA ASP A 47 -11.53 7.20 -23.82
C ASP A 47 -10.51 7.53 -22.71
N THR A 48 -10.82 7.16 -21.48
CA THR A 48 -10.00 7.44 -20.29
C THR A 48 -9.94 6.21 -19.40
N VAL A 49 -8.75 5.92 -18.89
CA VAL A 49 -8.55 4.95 -17.81
C VAL A 49 -8.49 5.69 -16.47
N SER A 50 -9.12 5.14 -15.43
CA SER A 50 -9.10 5.75 -14.09
C SER A 50 -9.03 4.74 -12.96
N VAL A 51 -8.45 5.19 -11.83
CA VAL A 51 -8.39 4.46 -10.57
C VAL A 51 -8.80 5.41 -9.45
N THR A 52 -9.77 4.99 -8.64
CA THR A 52 -10.33 5.76 -7.52
C THR A 52 -9.95 5.11 -6.20
N PHE A 53 -9.57 5.95 -5.24
CA PHE A 53 -9.13 5.57 -3.90
C PHE A 53 -10.17 5.97 -2.85
N ASN A 54 -10.03 5.45 -1.63
CA ASN A 54 -10.91 5.78 -0.50
C ASN A 54 -10.62 7.15 0.13
N GLU A 55 -9.56 7.84 -0.29
CA GLU A 55 -9.17 9.17 0.19
C GLU A 55 -8.62 10.04 -0.95
N ALA A 56 -8.48 11.33 -0.70
CA ALA A 56 -7.93 12.27 -1.67
C ALA A 56 -6.45 12.00 -1.95
N LEU A 57 -6.01 12.32 -3.16
CA LEU A 57 -4.65 12.17 -3.62
C LEU A 57 -3.94 13.52 -3.74
N GLN A 58 -2.63 13.52 -3.57
CA GLN A 58 -1.77 14.62 -3.98
C GLN A 58 -1.53 14.54 -5.50
N ALA A 59 -1.58 15.69 -6.18
CA ALA A 59 -1.43 15.75 -7.63
C ALA A 59 0.03 15.52 -8.09
N GLN A 60 1.01 15.79 -7.24
CA GLN A 60 2.42 15.70 -7.60
C GLN A 60 2.89 14.24 -7.67
N PHE A 61 3.72 13.96 -8.68
CA PHE A 61 4.38 12.65 -8.87
C PHE A 61 3.44 11.45 -9.07
N ALA A 62 2.18 11.71 -9.44
CA ALA A 62 1.27 10.67 -9.89
C ALA A 62 1.79 10.05 -11.20
N ALA A 63 1.57 8.75 -11.35
CA ALA A 63 1.81 7.98 -12.56
C ALA A 63 0.62 7.07 -12.79
N LEU A 64 0.12 7.02 -14.02
CA LEU A 64 -0.86 6.04 -14.46
C LEU A 64 -0.56 5.67 -15.91
N THR A 65 -0.34 4.38 -16.16
CA THR A 65 0.04 3.85 -17.47
C THR A 65 -0.74 2.59 -17.79
N VAL A 66 -0.95 2.34 -19.07
CA VAL A 66 -1.60 1.10 -19.54
C VAL A 66 -0.64 0.41 -20.50
N THR A 67 -0.26 -0.83 -20.19
CA THR A 67 0.60 -1.66 -21.03
C THR A 67 -0.24 -2.78 -21.65
N GLY A 68 -0.15 -2.94 -22.96
CA GLY A 68 -0.87 -3.97 -23.70
C GLY A 68 -0.16 -5.33 -23.72
N PRO A 69 -0.80 -6.36 -24.29
CA PRO A 69 -0.21 -7.69 -24.42
C PRO A 69 0.99 -7.72 -25.37
N ASP A 70 1.18 -6.67 -26.17
CA ASP A 70 2.32 -6.42 -27.03
C ASP A 70 3.52 -5.79 -26.30
N GLY A 71 3.38 -5.48 -25.00
CA GLY A 71 4.43 -4.86 -24.19
C GLY A 71 4.62 -3.36 -24.44
N ASN A 72 3.71 -2.71 -25.17
CA ASN A 72 3.78 -1.28 -25.45
C ASN A 72 2.80 -0.48 -24.58
N LEU A 73 3.07 0.83 -24.44
CA LEU A 73 2.20 1.77 -23.74
C LEU A 73 1.00 2.17 -24.61
N TRP A 74 -0.19 2.22 -24.01
CA TRP A 74 -1.44 2.61 -24.67
C TRP A 74 -2.05 3.91 -24.11
N THR A 75 -1.50 4.44 -23.01
CA THR A 75 -1.83 5.78 -22.50
C THR A 75 -1.32 6.88 -23.43
N LYS A 76 -2.09 7.96 -23.55
CA LYS A 76 -1.84 9.07 -24.48
C LYS A 76 -1.58 10.41 -23.80
N SER A 77 -1.86 10.52 -22.50
CA SER A 77 -1.60 11.72 -21.71
C SER A 77 -0.75 11.40 -20.48
N ASP A 78 -0.20 12.45 -19.88
CA ASP A 78 0.22 12.43 -18.48
C ASP A 78 -1.00 12.22 -17.58
N PRO A 79 -0.82 11.69 -16.35
CA PRO A 79 -1.91 11.48 -15.41
C PRO A 79 -2.47 12.80 -14.88
N SER A 80 -3.79 12.86 -14.73
CA SER A 80 -4.52 13.90 -14.00
C SER A 80 -5.03 13.35 -12.67
N VAL A 81 -5.07 14.19 -11.64
CA VAL A 81 -5.58 13.85 -10.32
C VAL A 81 -6.70 14.80 -9.93
N GLU A 82 -7.88 14.24 -9.66
CA GLU A 82 -9.06 14.97 -9.21
C GLU A 82 -9.64 14.30 -7.95
N GLY A 83 -9.43 14.95 -6.81
CA GLY A 83 -9.87 14.41 -5.51
C GLY A 83 -9.24 13.04 -5.25
N PRO A 84 -10.04 11.96 -5.11
CA PRO A 84 -9.56 10.61 -4.88
C PRO A 84 -9.23 9.81 -6.16
N THR A 85 -9.34 10.41 -7.35
CA THR A 85 -9.21 9.70 -8.62
C THR A 85 -7.98 10.16 -9.38
N VAL A 86 -7.21 9.21 -9.89
CA VAL A 86 -6.19 9.43 -10.92
C VAL A 86 -6.68 8.89 -12.25
N SER A 87 -6.45 9.61 -13.34
CA SER A 87 -6.87 9.24 -14.68
C SER A 87 -5.83 9.58 -15.73
N ALA A 88 -5.88 8.92 -16.88
CA ALA A 88 -5.10 9.28 -18.08
C ALA A 88 -5.88 8.91 -19.34
N ASP A 89 -5.66 9.65 -20.43
CA ASP A 89 -6.28 9.38 -21.71
C ASP A 89 -5.78 8.05 -22.27
N LEU A 90 -6.71 7.26 -22.81
CA LEU A 90 -6.45 5.98 -23.45
C LEU A 90 -6.75 6.15 -24.94
N GLY A 91 -5.81 5.70 -25.79
CA GLY A 91 -6.10 5.63 -27.22
C GLY A 91 -6.99 4.44 -27.55
N ASP A 92 -7.48 4.40 -28.79
CA ASP A 92 -7.99 3.14 -29.36
C ASP A 92 -6.98 2.03 -29.09
N LEU A 93 -7.45 0.87 -28.65
CA LEU A 93 -6.62 -0.29 -28.39
C LEU A 93 -6.38 -1.11 -29.66
N GLY A 94 -5.45 -2.07 -29.59
CA GLY A 94 -5.01 -2.87 -30.72
C GLY A 94 -5.25 -4.36 -30.49
N PRO A 95 -4.23 -5.13 -30.12
CA PRO A 95 -4.34 -6.59 -29.96
C PRO A 95 -5.32 -6.98 -28.85
N THR A 96 -6.06 -8.06 -29.07
CA THR A 96 -6.80 -8.71 -27.99
C THR A 96 -5.85 -9.26 -26.92
N GLY A 97 -6.35 -9.36 -25.69
CA GLY A 97 -5.61 -9.90 -24.57
C GLY A 97 -5.62 -9.01 -23.35
N VAL A 98 -4.70 -9.28 -22.43
CA VAL A 98 -4.63 -8.62 -21.13
C VAL A 98 -3.89 -7.30 -21.25
N TYR A 99 -4.54 -6.24 -20.79
CA TYR A 99 -3.98 -4.92 -20.58
C TYR A 99 -3.77 -4.69 -19.09
N THR A 100 -2.61 -4.14 -18.73
CA THR A 100 -2.22 -3.87 -17.35
C THR A 100 -2.23 -2.37 -17.08
N ILE A 101 -3.05 -1.94 -16.14
CA ILE A 101 -3.09 -0.57 -15.60
C ILE A 101 -2.10 -0.53 -14.44
N ALA A 102 -0.99 0.19 -14.58
CA ALA A 102 -0.04 0.42 -13.50
C ALA A 102 -0.18 1.84 -12.98
N TYR A 103 -0.27 2.00 -11.66
CA TYR A 103 -0.40 3.31 -11.02
C TYR A 103 0.60 3.50 -9.88
N ARG A 104 0.96 4.76 -9.65
CA ARG A 104 1.66 5.23 -8.45
C ARG A 104 1.11 6.59 -8.08
N VAL A 105 0.61 6.73 -6.87
CA VAL A 105 -0.01 7.94 -6.33
C VAL A 105 0.53 8.23 -4.94
N THR A 106 0.25 9.42 -4.42
CA THR A 106 0.53 9.78 -3.03
C THR A 106 -0.79 10.17 -2.38
N SER A 107 -1.16 9.52 -1.28
CA SER A 107 -2.35 9.86 -0.51
C SER A 107 -2.24 11.25 0.12
N ALA A 108 -3.36 11.82 0.55
CA ALA A 108 -3.39 13.13 1.20
C ALA A 108 -2.51 13.19 2.46
N ASP A 109 -2.34 12.05 3.15
CA ASP A 109 -1.47 11.92 4.32
C ASP A 109 0.05 11.78 3.99
N GLY A 110 0.40 11.70 2.70
CA GLY A 110 1.78 11.69 2.21
C GLY A 110 2.37 10.31 1.95
N HIS A 111 1.62 9.22 2.11
CA HIS A 111 2.13 7.88 1.81
C HIS A 111 2.06 7.56 0.31
N PRO A 112 3.14 7.06 -0.30
CA PRO A 112 3.09 6.57 -1.67
C PRO A 112 2.33 5.24 -1.73
N VAL A 113 1.41 5.12 -2.67
CA VAL A 113 0.68 3.88 -2.98
C VAL A 113 0.90 3.55 -4.45
N ASN A 114 1.23 2.30 -4.73
CA ASN A 114 1.41 1.80 -6.09
C ASN A 114 0.77 0.41 -6.23
N GLY A 115 0.48 0.03 -7.47
CA GLY A 115 -0.11 -1.26 -7.75
C GLY A 115 -0.47 -1.41 -9.22
N THR A 116 -1.09 -2.54 -9.52
CA THR A 116 -1.53 -2.90 -10.86
C THR A 116 -2.94 -3.45 -10.84
N LEU A 117 -3.73 -3.08 -11.84
CA LEU A 117 -5.02 -3.67 -12.17
C LEU A 117 -4.96 -4.21 -13.60
N THR A 118 -5.87 -5.10 -13.96
CA THR A 118 -5.91 -5.68 -15.31
C THR A 118 -7.28 -5.59 -15.92
N PHE A 119 -7.37 -5.51 -17.25
CA PHE A 119 -8.60 -5.78 -17.98
C PHE A 119 -8.27 -6.55 -19.27
N THR A 120 -9.25 -7.23 -19.85
CA THR A 120 -9.08 -8.01 -21.07
C THR A 120 -9.85 -7.36 -22.21
N LEU A 121 -9.17 -7.07 -23.32
CA LEU A 121 -9.81 -6.68 -24.57
C LEU A 121 -10.16 -7.94 -25.36
N THR A 122 -11.44 -8.12 -25.67
CA THR A 122 -11.96 -9.32 -26.35
C THR A 122 -12.08 -9.17 -27.86
N GLU A 123 -12.01 -7.95 -28.38
CA GLU A 123 -12.10 -7.66 -29.81
C GLU A 123 -10.89 -6.81 -30.24
N ALA A 124 -10.24 -7.18 -31.34
CA ALA A 124 -9.06 -6.48 -31.80
C ALA A 124 -9.45 -5.12 -32.38
N GLY A 125 -8.77 -4.06 -31.93
CA GLY A 125 -8.89 -2.73 -32.51
C GLY A 125 -7.78 -2.40 -33.49
N SER A 126 -7.87 -1.22 -34.10
CA SER A 126 -6.88 -0.68 -35.05
C SER A 126 -5.99 0.40 -34.44
N GLY A 127 -5.96 0.50 -33.11
CA GLY A 127 -5.18 1.49 -32.40
C GLY A 127 -3.68 1.35 -32.64
N THR A 128 -2.96 2.46 -32.51
CA THR A 128 -1.49 2.48 -32.63
C THR A 128 -0.86 2.58 -31.24
N PRO A 129 0.02 1.63 -30.85
CA PRO A 129 0.69 1.68 -29.56
C PRO A 129 1.67 2.86 -29.48
N GLY A 130 1.99 3.26 -28.25
CA GLY A 130 3.10 4.14 -27.93
C GLY A 130 4.42 3.39 -27.86
N ALA A 131 5.38 3.93 -27.11
CA ALA A 131 6.68 3.30 -26.93
C ALA A 131 6.58 1.97 -26.16
N ALA A 132 7.59 1.11 -26.32
CA ALA A 132 7.74 -0.09 -25.52
C ALA A 132 7.82 0.26 -24.02
N ALA A 133 7.09 -0.47 -23.18
CA ALA A 133 7.12 -0.28 -21.74
C ALA A 133 8.48 -0.76 -21.20
N ALA A 134 9.14 0.09 -20.40
CA ALA A 134 10.35 -0.31 -19.71
C ALA A 134 9.99 -1.30 -18.58
N SER A 135 10.57 -2.51 -18.60
CA SER A 135 10.39 -3.48 -17.52
C SER A 135 11.12 -3.01 -16.26
N SER A 136 10.39 -2.45 -15.30
CA SER A 136 10.91 -2.16 -13.96
C SER A 136 10.47 -3.26 -12.99
N THR A 137 11.29 -4.30 -12.84
CA THR A 137 11.23 -5.21 -11.69
C THR A 137 11.71 -4.44 -10.45
N GLY A 138 10.80 -3.68 -9.84
CA GLY A 138 11.03 -2.99 -8.57
C GLY A 138 10.53 -3.84 -7.42
N GLU A 139 11.36 -4.75 -6.92
CA GLU A 139 11.16 -5.43 -5.64
C GLU A 139 11.09 -4.34 -4.55
N SER A 140 9.89 -4.10 -4.00
CA SER A 140 9.71 -3.17 -2.89
C SER A 140 10.13 -3.86 -1.60
N GLU A 141 11.41 -3.82 -1.28
CA GLU A 141 11.91 -4.19 0.04
C GLU A 141 11.40 -3.17 1.07
N SER A 142 10.20 -3.42 1.60
CA SER A 142 9.72 -2.72 2.79
C SER A 142 10.60 -3.16 3.94
N GLY A 143 11.59 -2.32 4.27
CA GLY A 143 12.53 -2.46 5.38
C GLY A 143 11.80 -2.57 6.71
N SER A 144 11.26 -3.75 6.97
CA SER A 144 10.57 -4.11 8.19
C SER A 144 11.65 -4.35 9.25
N MET A 145 11.86 -3.37 10.14
CA MET A 145 12.80 -3.58 11.24
C MET A 145 12.39 -4.84 12.01
N PRO A 146 13.32 -5.79 12.22
CA PRO A 146 12.96 -7.07 12.79
C PRO A 146 12.49 -6.89 14.24
N VAL A 147 11.35 -7.50 14.56
CA VAL A 147 10.59 -7.34 15.82
C VAL A 147 11.47 -7.51 17.08
N TRP A 148 12.57 -8.25 17.01
CA TRP A 148 13.49 -8.46 18.12
C TRP A 148 14.13 -7.16 18.64
N ILE A 149 14.30 -6.14 17.79
CA ILE A 149 14.84 -4.84 18.21
C ILE A 149 13.94 -4.18 19.27
N PHE A 150 12.62 -4.26 19.08
CA PHE A 150 11.64 -3.72 20.03
C PHE A 150 11.55 -4.56 21.31
N ILE A 151 11.72 -5.89 21.20
CA ILE A 151 11.75 -6.80 22.37
C ILE A 151 12.96 -6.45 23.25
N VAL A 152 14.15 -6.26 22.68
CA VAL A 152 15.36 -5.91 23.43
C VAL A 152 15.19 -4.55 24.11
N ALA A 153 14.68 -3.54 23.40
CA ALA A 153 14.43 -2.22 23.98
C ALA A 153 13.45 -2.28 25.17
N GLY A 154 12.37 -3.06 25.06
CA GLY A 154 11.39 -3.26 26.14
C GLY A 154 11.99 -3.93 27.37
N VAL A 155 12.81 -4.97 27.18
CA VAL A 155 13.49 -5.68 28.29
C VAL A 155 14.46 -4.77 29.04
N VAL A 156 15.21 -3.93 28.34
CA VAL A 156 16.18 -3.01 28.96
C VAL A 156 15.48 -1.94 29.81
N VAL A 157 14.42 -1.33 29.28
CA VAL A 157 13.64 -0.32 30.02
C VAL A 157 13.00 -0.93 31.26
N PHE A 158 12.41 -2.12 31.11
CA PHE A 158 11.74 -2.81 32.21
C PHE A 158 12.73 -3.30 33.28
N GLY A 159 13.86 -3.87 32.87
CA GLY A 159 14.94 -4.29 33.76
C GLY A 159 15.53 -3.11 34.54
N GLY A 160 15.72 -1.96 33.88
CA GLY A 160 16.18 -0.72 34.51
C GLY A 160 15.20 -0.19 35.56
N ALA A 161 13.90 -0.15 35.23
CA ALA A 161 12.86 0.28 36.17
C ALA A 161 12.76 -0.66 37.38
N LEU A 162 12.82 -1.98 37.16
CA LEU A 162 12.78 -2.97 38.23
C LEU A 162 14.01 -2.85 39.16
N PHE A 163 15.20 -2.65 38.59
CA PHE A 163 16.43 -2.43 39.34
C PHE A 163 16.35 -1.15 40.18
N PHE A 164 15.83 -0.06 39.62
CA PHE A 164 15.69 1.21 40.32
C PHE A 164 14.70 1.13 41.49
N VAL A 165 13.58 0.42 41.31
CA VAL A 165 12.57 0.22 42.37
C VAL A 165 13.05 -0.74 43.47
N LEU A 166 13.85 -1.75 43.11
CA LEU A 166 14.37 -2.74 44.08
C LEU A 166 15.67 -2.30 44.77
N ARG A 167 16.30 -1.21 44.31
CA ARG A 167 17.48 -0.65 44.97
C ARG A 167 17.07 -0.03 46.31
N LYS A 168 17.21 -0.80 47.39
CA LYS A 168 17.09 -0.26 48.75
C LYS A 168 18.07 0.91 48.95
N PRO A 169 17.64 2.05 49.51
CA PRO A 169 18.57 3.10 49.91
C PRO A 169 19.49 2.57 51.01
N LYS A 170 20.80 2.87 50.92
CA LYS A 170 21.76 2.64 52.00
C LYS A 170 21.40 3.55 53.17
N SER A 171 21.08 2.99 54.32
CA SER A 171 21.05 3.76 55.58
C SER A 171 22.49 4.01 56.01
N SER A 172 22.85 5.28 56.20
CA SER A 172 24.06 5.71 56.91
C SER A 172 23.98 5.37 58.39
#